data_AF-N6WB48-F1
#
_entry.id   AF-N6WB48-F1
#
_cell.length_a   1.000
_cell.length_b   1.000
_cell.length_c   1.000
_cell.angle_alpha   90.00
_cell.angle_beta   90.00
_cell.angle_gamma   90.00
#
_symmetry.space_group_name_H-M   'P 1'
#
loop_
_entity.id
_entity.type
_entity.pdbx_description
1 polymer ?
#
loop_
_entity_poly.entity_id
_entity_poly.type
_entity_poly.pdbx_seq_one_letter_code
_entity_poly.pdbx_strand_id
1 'polypeptide(L)'
;MYRSGRIAAALFAAASLLGGCSTPAAEALPARPLVVTTTPIIADITARIAGEDAEVVSIVPAGADPHTYEPRLSTLRNVTRANIAIENGLLLEDASIRSMLEGNLPATATHLVLGEEALAFGGYQIPLVEDRALDTVWLGLRVSEVAKAPGNANEDEAAGTAPGEEDKERDKAEAAGAATNTEHVEFRVSSVEGPGNVSAFTTGTFGQPSIWLDSSDGIGGPIGATNAGGASVSDAIALPTGAHTHMSWGFSKAGDYTLSLNAFQIDNQGTETPLGSTTLRFAVGVEPGEGALTSGHVDLNAQPDGTHTEETHTGGTRATPSAITLTGEEGGRSYEKDPASTIIAVPHSAQTLVPADPQWRFLGHAGEATWILAQAVIGKHVHGEIDPHMWLDVHNVQAEIEVITQVLIDQDPDSAQNYRKRAEEYKAELAELDQWMSSVLQTIPEGSRRLVTAHDAYGYLARGYGLEVTGFASANPSLEPSAGQLATLSATLRDLKVPAVFIESSTRSGAGELHTIAASLGIRVCSLNSDTLSAHTPSYIEAMVSNTKTLKACLDPQSLPAWDFEPDVGHSLNDLYTN
;
A
#
# COMPACT_ATOMS: atom_id res chain seq x y z
N MET A 1 -20.07 -42.26 100.74
CA MET A 1 -20.85 -41.13 101.31
C MET A 1 -20.65 -39.96 100.34
N TYR A 2 -21.60 -39.40 99.60
CA TYR A 2 -23.03 -39.20 99.81
C TYR A 2 -23.73 -39.07 98.42
N ARG A 3 -24.87 -39.76 98.29
CA ARG A 3 -26.12 -39.43 97.56
C ARG A 3 -26.06 -39.02 96.08
N SER A 4 -26.58 -39.82 95.15
CA SER A 4 -28.00 -40.12 94.85
C SER A 4 -28.75 -39.02 94.09
N GLY A 5 -28.89 -39.22 92.78
CA GLY A 5 -30.19 -39.40 92.13
C GLY A 5 -31.01 -38.18 91.71
N ARG A 6 -31.42 -38.20 90.43
CA ARG A 6 -32.79 -38.06 89.89
C ARG A 6 -32.98 -36.98 88.81
N ILE A 7 -33.64 -37.44 87.74
CA ILE A 7 -34.67 -36.80 86.89
C ILE A 7 -34.30 -36.76 85.41
N ALA A 8 -35.05 -37.57 84.67
CA ALA A 8 -35.23 -37.51 83.24
C ALA A 8 -35.96 -36.21 82.85
N ALA A 9 -35.46 -35.54 81.82
CA ALA A 9 -36.23 -34.59 81.03
C ALA A 9 -35.91 -34.86 79.56
N ALA A 10 -36.87 -35.45 78.86
CA ALA A 10 -36.86 -35.58 77.42
C ALA A 10 -36.98 -34.17 76.81
N LEU A 11 -35.96 -33.76 76.06
CA LEU A 11 -36.00 -32.57 75.21
C LEU A 11 -35.66 -33.01 73.80
N PHE A 12 -36.70 -33.02 72.97
CA PHE A 12 -36.65 -33.05 71.51
C PHE A 12 -35.67 -31.97 71.03
N ALA A 13 -34.45 -32.35 70.66
CA ALA A 13 -33.58 -31.51 69.85
C ALA A 13 -33.90 -31.81 68.39
N ALA A 14 -34.69 -30.92 67.79
CA ALA A 14 -34.92 -30.87 66.36
C ALA A 14 -33.55 -30.75 65.65
N ALA A 15 -33.19 -31.78 64.88
CA ALA A 15 -32.08 -31.73 63.95
C ALA A 15 -32.47 -30.80 62.79
N SER A 16 -32.23 -29.50 62.97
CA SER A 16 -32.25 -28.54 61.88
C SER A 16 -31.08 -28.85 60.95
N LEU A 17 -31.38 -29.57 59.88
CA LEU A 17 -30.59 -29.62 58.65
C LEU A 17 -30.43 -28.20 58.11
N LEU A 18 -29.40 -27.49 58.56
CA LEU A 18 -28.87 -26.34 57.83
C LEU A 18 -28.13 -26.91 56.62
N GLY A 19 -28.89 -27.23 55.58
CA GLY A 19 -28.36 -27.34 54.22
C GLY A 19 -27.82 -25.97 53.85
N GLY A 20 -26.53 -25.77 54.09
CA GLY A 20 -25.81 -24.63 53.54
C GLY A 20 -25.94 -24.69 52.03
N CYS A 21 -26.70 -23.76 51.46
CA CYS A 21 -26.55 -23.41 50.06
C CYS A 21 -25.10 -22.95 49.88
N SER A 22 -24.21 -23.85 49.49
CA SER A 22 -22.98 -23.45 48.82
C SER A 22 -23.44 -22.85 47.50
N THR A 23 -23.49 -21.52 47.44
CA THR A 23 -23.38 -20.82 46.17
C THR A 23 -22.22 -21.45 45.41
N PRO A 24 -22.39 -21.86 44.14
CA PRO A 24 -21.22 -22.22 43.35
C PRO A 24 -20.27 -21.04 43.48
N ALA A 25 -19.06 -21.29 43.99
CA ALA A 25 -18.04 -20.27 44.01
C ALA A 25 -18.00 -19.71 42.58
N ALA A 26 -18.29 -18.41 42.44
CA ALA A 26 -17.91 -17.72 41.22
C ALA A 26 -16.45 -18.12 40.98
N GLU A 27 -16.16 -18.72 39.82
CA GLU A 27 -14.78 -18.90 39.40
C GLU A 27 -14.10 -17.55 39.64
N ALA A 28 -13.13 -17.54 40.56
CA ALA A 28 -12.36 -16.33 40.82
C ALA A 28 -11.88 -15.85 39.45
N LEU A 29 -12.06 -14.55 39.17
CA LEU A 29 -11.46 -13.94 37.98
C LEU A 29 -10.01 -14.42 37.89
N PRO A 30 -9.51 -14.76 36.69
CA PRO A 30 -8.15 -15.22 36.55
C PRO A 30 -7.23 -14.24 37.29
N ALA A 31 -6.25 -14.77 38.03
CA ALA A 31 -5.41 -13.95 38.91
C ALA A 31 -4.66 -12.82 38.17
N ARG A 32 -4.61 -12.92 36.82
CA ARG A 32 -4.01 -12.01 35.85
C ARG A 32 -4.88 -12.04 34.56
N PRO A 33 -5.03 -10.94 33.81
CA PRO A 33 -5.78 -10.94 32.56
C PRO A 33 -5.18 -11.90 31.52
N LEU A 34 -6.03 -12.58 30.75
CA LEU A 34 -5.61 -13.36 29.58
C LEU A 34 -5.75 -12.51 28.31
N VAL A 35 -4.65 -12.32 27.61
CA VAL A 35 -4.56 -11.64 26.31
C VAL A 35 -4.35 -12.68 25.22
N VAL A 36 -5.26 -12.73 24.27
CA VAL A 36 -5.12 -13.55 23.06
C VAL A 36 -4.71 -12.65 21.91
N THR A 37 -3.64 -12.98 21.21
CA THR A 37 -3.23 -12.26 19.99
C THR A 37 -3.42 -13.14 18.76
N THR A 38 -3.59 -12.55 17.58
CA THR A 38 -3.69 -13.33 16.34
C THR A 38 -2.35 -13.89 15.90
N THR A 39 -1.28 -13.10 15.96
CA THR A 39 0.06 -13.49 15.46
C THR A 39 1.13 -13.63 16.56
N PRO A 40 2.20 -14.41 16.35
CA PRO A 40 3.32 -14.51 17.28
C PRO A 40 4.07 -13.20 17.50
N ILE A 41 4.09 -12.32 16.49
CA ILE A 41 4.78 -11.03 16.55
C ILE A 41 4.08 -10.11 17.54
N ILE A 42 2.75 -9.97 17.42
CA ILE A 42 1.93 -9.21 18.37
C ILE A 42 2.01 -9.86 19.76
N ALA A 43 2.07 -11.19 19.86
CA ALA A 43 2.25 -11.87 21.14
C ALA A 43 3.57 -11.49 21.82
N ASP A 44 4.69 -11.48 21.10
CA ASP A 44 5.99 -11.10 21.65
C ASP A 44 6.00 -9.65 22.14
N ILE A 45 5.55 -8.71 21.28
CA ILE A 45 5.42 -7.29 21.63
C ILE A 45 4.55 -7.10 22.87
N THR A 46 3.38 -7.75 22.90
CA THR A 46 2.44 -7.66 24.02
C THR A 46 3.03 -8.28 25.28
N ALA A 47 3.72 -9.43 25.18
CA ALA A 47 4.34 -10.11 26.32
C ALA A 47 5.42 -9.26 26.98
N ARG A 48 6.20 -8.49 26.20
CA ARG A 48 7.21 -7.57 26.75
C ARG A 48 6.58 -6.44 27.58
N ILE A 49 5.42 -5.94 27.16
CA ILE A 49 4.68 -4.90 27.91
C ILE A 49 3.96 -5.53 29.11
N ALA A 50 3.30 -6.68 28.92
CA ALA A 50 2.51 -7.37 29.92
C ALA A 50 3.37 -7.88 31.08
N GLY A 51 4.58 -8.39 30.80
CA GLY A 51 5.45 -9.01 31.78
C GLY A 51 4.73 -10.12 32.55
N GLU A 52 4.91 -10.14 33.86
CA GLU A 52 4.18 -11.09 34.72
C GLU A 52 2.73 -10.67 35.00
N ASP A 53 2.30 -9.45 34.65
CA ASP A 53 1.00 -8.93 35.10
C ASP A 53 -0.18 -9.41 34.25
N ALA A 54 0.07 -9.94 33.03
CA ALA A 54 -0.92 -10.59 32.18
C ALA A 54 -0.36 -11.83 31.45
N GLU A 55 -1.20 -12.81 31.15
CA GLU A 55 -0.86 -13.98 30.35
C GLU A 55 -1.12 -13.67 28.87
N VAL A 56 -0.14 -13.91 27.99
CA VAL A 56 -0.26 -13.62 26.55
C VAL A 56 -0.15 -14.92 25.75
N VAL A 57 -1.11 -15.17 24.86
CA VAL A 57 -1.12 -16.38 24.01
C VAL A 57 -1.48 -16.02 22.57
N SER A 58 -0.72 -16.54 21.60
CA SER A 58 -1.02 -16.38 20.18
C SER A 58 -1.94 -17.48 19.64
N ILE A 59 -2.86 -17.12 18.75
CA ILE A 59 -3.71 -18.04 17.99
C ILE A 59 -2.90 -18.80 16.94
N VAL A 60 -2.13 -18.04 16.14
CA VAL A 60 -1.21 -18.58 15.14
C VAL A 60 0.08 -18.99 15.88
N PRO A 61 0.52 -20.25 15.80
CA PRO A 61 1.75 -20.67 16.46
C PRO A 61 2.99 -20.13 15.73
N ALA A 62 4.10 -20.01 16.46
CA ALA A 62 5.40 -19.70 15.86
C ALA A 62 5.74 -20.65 14.70
N GLY A 63 6.21 -20.09 13.59
CA GLY A 63 6.54 -20.80 12.36
C GLY A 63 5.35 -21.07 11.43
N ALA A 64 4.11 -20.75 11.84
CA ALA A 64 2.94 -20.81 10.97
C ALA A 64 2.64 -19.45 10.33
N ASP A 65 2.10 -19.53 9.12
CA ASP A 65 1.73 -18.40 8.27
C ASP A 65 0.29 -17.92 8.62
N PRO A 66 0.09 -16.67 9.08
CA PRO A 66 -1.21 -16.17 9.49
C PRO A 66 -2.22 -16.02 8.33
N HIS A 67 -1.75 -15.89 7.10
CA HIS A 67 -2.59 -15.72 5.91
C HIS A 67 -3.35 -16.99 5.52
N THR A 68 -2.85 -18.16 5.97
CA THR A 68 -3.41 -19.48 5.60
C THR A 68 -3.68 -20.39 6.80
N TYR A 69 -3.44 -19.91 8.03
CA TYR A 69 -3.54 -20.75 9.21
C TYR A 69 -5.00 -20.97 9.63
N GLU A 70 -5.42 -22.24 9.62
CA GLU A 70 -6.69 -22.65 10.21
C GLU A 70 -6.53 -22.95 11.72
N PRO A 71 -7.28 -22.26 12.60
CA PRO A 71 -7.15 -22.42 14.04
C PRO A 71 -7.69 -23.78 14.50
N ARG A 72 -7.01 -24.35 15.51
CA ARG A 72 -7.41 -25.63 16.12
C ARG A 72 -8.50 -25.41 17.17
N LEU A 73 -9.36 -26.41 17.38
CA LEU A 73 -10.36 -26.41 18.46
C LEU A 73 -9.77 -26.19 19.87
N SER A 74 -8.49 -26.52 20.08
CA SER A 74 -7.80 -26.23 21.34
C SER A 74 -7.66 -24.74 21.60
N THR A 75 -7.44 -23.94 20.54
CA THR A 75 -7.24 -22.48 20.63
C THR A 75 -8.51 -21.75 21.06
N LEU A 76 -9.68 -22.29 20.71
CA LEU A 76 -10.99 -21.76 21.12
C LEU A 76 -11.13 -21.63 22.64
N ARG A 77 -10.49 -22.53 23.42
CA ARG A 77 -10.54 -22.46 24.89
C ARG A 77 -9.95 -21.15 25.43
N ASN A 78 -8.88 -20.67 24.82
CA ASN A 78 -8.24 -19.41 25.22
C ASN A 78 -9.10 -18.23 24.80
N VAL A 79 -9.62 -18.25 23.56
CA VAL A 79 -10.52 -17.20 23.04
C VAL A 79 -11.74 -17.01 23.94
N THR A 80 -12.43 -18.09 24.31
CA THR A 80 -13.64 -18.02 25.17
C THR A 80 -13.39 -17.56 26.61
N ARG A 81 -12.12 -17.44 27.01
CA ARG A 81 -11.70 -16.99 28.35
C ARG A 81 -10.91 -15.70 28.32
N ALA A 82 -10.63 -15.16 27.13
CA ALA A 82 -9.81 -13.98 26.97
C ALA A 82 -10.48 -12.77 27.62
N ASN A 83 -9.66 -11.93 28.23
CA ASN A 83 -10.04 -10.59 28.67
C ASN A 83 -9.79 -9.59 27.55
N ILE A 84 -8.73 -9.80 26.77
CA ILE A 84 -8.37 -8.97 25.61
C ILE A 84 -8.10 -9.90 24.42
N ALA A 85 -8.62 -9.54 23.24
CA ALA A 85 -8.19 -10.08 21.96
C ALA A 85 -7.53 -8.97 21.14
N ILE A 86 -6.29 -9.18 20.68
CA ILE A 86 -5.56 -8.26 19.82
C ILE A 86 -5.39 -8.90 18.44
N GLU A 87 -6.08 -8.33 17.47
CA GLU A 87 -6.02 -8.67 16.06
C GLU A 87 -5.09 -7.70 15.34
N ASN A 88 -4.33 -8.16 14.33
CA ASN A 88 -3.56 -7.27 13.47
C ASN A 88 -4.52 -6.41 12.65
N GLY A 89 -5.49 -7.06 12.02
CA GLY A 89 -6.44 -6.44 11.11
C GLY A 89 -5.83 -6.29 9.73
N LEU A 90 -6.43 -5.39 8.93
CA LEU A 90 -5.99 -5.12 7.55
C LEU A 90 -6.01 -6.36 6.65
N LEU A 91 -6.88 -7.32 6.98
CA LEU A 91 -7.03 -8.62 6.29
C LEU A 91 -5.78 -9.51 6.31
N LEU A 92 -4.90 -9.35 7.30
CA LEU A 92 -3.81 -10.31 7.52
C LEU A 92 -4.33 -11.71 7.82
N GLU A 93 -5.29 -11.79 8.75
CA GLU A 93 -5.76 -13.07 9.25
C GLU A 93 -6.71 -13.77 8.27
N ASP A 94 -6.51 -15.08 8.11
CA ASP A 94 -7.50 -15.92 7.44
C ASP A 94 -8.91 -15.76 8.04
N ALA A 95 -9.93 -15.86 7.19
CA ALA A 95 -11.32 -15.68 7.58
C ALA A 95 -11.77 -16.60 8.75
N SER A 96 -11.14 -17.77 8.90
CA SER A 96 -11.41 -18.69 10.00
C SER A 96 -10.97 -18.17 11.37
N ILE A 97 -9.86 -17.43 11.45
CA ILE A 97 -9.37 -16.80 12.69
C ILE A 97 -10.33 -15.69 13.10
N ARG A 98 -10.69 -14.82 12.15
CA ARG A 98 -11.65 -13.73 12.38
C ARG A 98 -13.01 -14.25 12.85
N SER A 99 -13.54 -15.24 12.16
CA SER A 99 -14.81 -15.89 12.53
C SER A 99 -14.75 -16.53 13.92
N MET A 100 -13.59 -17.10 14.31
CA MET A 100 -13.40 -17.66 15.64
C MET A 100 -13.44 -16.56 16.72
N LEU A 101 -12.78 -15.42 16.50
CA LEU A 101 -12.82 -14.29 17.42
C LEU A 101 -14.24 -13.71 17.54
N GLU A 102 -14.84 -13.29 16.42
CA GLU A 102 -16.17 -12.67 16.38
C GLU A 102 -17.26 -13.56 17.01
N GLY A 103 -17.18 -14.87 16.80
CA GLY A 103 -18.21 -15.81 17.26
C GLY A 103 -18.05 -16.29 18.71
N ASN A 104 -16.87 -16.15 19.32
CA ASN A 104 -16.56 -16.85 20.58
C ASN A 104 -15.90 -15.98 21.65
N LEU A 105 -15.52 -14.75 21.33
CA LEU A 105 -14.97 -13.84 22.32
C LEU A 105 -16.05 -13.47 23.36
N PRO A 106 -15.74 -13.45 24.67
CA PRO A 106 -16.70 -13.02 25.68
C PRO A 106 -17.19 -11.60 25.43
N ALA A 107 -18.48 -11.33 25.68
CA ALA A 107 -19.05 -9.98 25.51
C ALA A 107 -18.43 -8.91 26.43
N THR A 108 -17.72 -9.33 27.47
CA THR A 108 -16.98 -8.45 28.41
C THR A 108 -15.53 -8.26 28.02
N ALA A 109 -15.03 -8.98 27.01
CA ALA A 109 -13.65 -8.87 26.57
C ALA A 109 -13.47 -7.68 25.64
N THR A 110 -12.29 -7.06 25.70
CA THR A 110 -11.89 -6.00 24.77
C THR A 110 -11.37 -6.64 23.48
N HIS A 111 -11.91 -6.26 22.33
CA HIS A 111 -11.38 -6.64 21.01
C HIS A 111 -10.71 -5.42 20.39
N LEU A 112 -9.40 -5.53 20.14
CA LEU A 112 -8.56 -4.49 19.58
C LEU A 112 -8.10 -4.90 18.18
N VAL A 113 -8.25 -4.00 17.19
CA VAL A 113 -7.71 -4.15 15.83
C VAL A 113 -6.52 -3.20 15.68
N LEU A 114 -5.32 -3.74 15.80
CA LEU A 114 -4.10 -2.99 16.06
C LEU A 114 -3.70 -2.06 14.91
N GLY A 115 -3.79 -2.54 13.66
CA GLY A 115 -3.36 -1.77 12.48
C GLY A 115 -4.14 -0.48 12.26
N GLU A 116 -5.39 -0.41 12.68
CA GLU A 116 -6.22 0.82 12.59
C GLU A 116 -5.93 1.78 13.75
N GLU A 117 -5.80 1.24 14.96
CA GLU A 117 -5.65 2.02 16.19
C GLU A 117 -4.25 2.65 16.33
N ALA A 118 -3.22 2.02 15.76
CA ALA A 118 -1.85 2.54 15.76
C ALA A 118 -1.73 3.91 15.05
N LEU A 119 -2.65 4.24 14.13
CA LEU A 119 -2.67 5.54 13.44
C LEU A 119 -2.81 6.73 14.39
N ALA A 120 -3.55 6.56 15.49
CA ALA A 120 -3.74 7.61 16.49
C ALA A 120 -2.45 7.98 17.23
N PHE A 121 -1.45 7.11 17.19
CA PHE A 121 -0.18 7.24 17.90
C PHE A 121 1.00 7.47 16.95
N GLY A 122 0.73 7.89 15.71
CA GLY A 122 1.76 8.22 14.72
C GLY A 122 2.21 7.03 13.87
N GLY A 123 1.57 5.86 14.02
CA GLY A 123 1.66 4.80 13.03
C GLY A 123 1.08 5.27 11.70
N TYR A 124 1.50 4.64 10.62
CA TYR A 124 1.02 4.97 9.29
C TYR A 124 0.73 3.71 8.48
N GLN A 125 -0.16 3.84 7.51
CA GLN A 125 -0.51 2.76 6.60
C GLN A 125 0.05 3.03 5.19
N ILE A 126 0.42 1.96 4.48
CA ILE A 126 0.73 2.00 3.06
C ILE A 126 -0.29 1.15 2.29
N PRO A 127 -0.64 1.53 1.05
CA PRO A 127 -1.53 0.70 0.25
C PRO A 127 -0.85 -0.63 -0.11
N LEU A 128 -1.63 -1.71 -0.08
CA LEU A 128 -1.25 -3.01 -0.64
C LEU A 128 -1.27 -2.89 -2.16
N VAL A 129 -0.14 -3.22 -2.78
CA VAL A 129 -0.01 -3.13 -4.23
C VAL A 129 -0.35 -4.48 -4.85
N GLU A 130 -1.64 -4.74 -5.08
CA GLU A 130 -2.08 -5.99 -5.75
C GLU A 130 -1.56 -6.09 -7.19
N ASP A 131 -1.40 -4.93 -7.85
CA ASP A 131 -0.82 -4.80 -9.20
C ASP A 131 0.20 -3.65 -9.21
N ARG A 132 1.49 -3.99 -9.36
CA ARG A 132 2.59 -3.00 -9.45
C ARG A 132 2.50 -2.13 -10.71
N ALA A 133 1.60 -2.41 -11.65
CA ALA A 133 1.20 -1.45 -12.69
C ALA A 133 0.57 -0.17 -12.08
N LEU A 134 0.05 -0.23 -10.86
CA LEU A 134 -0.56 0.91 -10.15
C LEU A 134 0.47 1.78 -9.41
N ASP A 135 1.66 1.25 -9.10
CA ASP A 135 2.80 2.00 -8.51
C ASP A 135 3.72 2.57 -9.61
N THR A 136 3.09 3.06 -10.68
CA THR A 136 3.73 3.64 -11.85
C THR A 136 3.28 5.09 -12.02
N VAL A 137 3.79 5.78 -13.04
CA VAL A 137 3.31 7.15 -13.33
C VAL A 137 1.83 7.11 -13.69
N TRP A 138 1.00 7.85 -12.95
CA TRP A 138 -0.38 8.14 -13.36
C TRP A 138 -0.37 9.39 -14.23
N LEU A 139 -0.40 9.17 -15.54
CA LEU A 139 -0.33 10.24 -16.54
C LEU A 139 -1.73 10.74 -16.94
N GLY A 140 -2.11 11.90 -16.43
CA GLY A 140 -3.35 12.59 -16.77
C GLY A 140 -3.16 13.72 -17.80
N LEU A 141 -4.26 14.40 -18.11
CA LEU A 141 -4.27 15.64 -18.89
C LEU A 141 -4.96 16.73 -18.07
N ARG A 142 -4.45 17.96 -18.17
CA ARG A 142 -4.99 19.13 -17.46
C ARG A 142 -5.05 20.35 -18.35
N VAL A 143 -6.03 21.21 -18.13
CA VAL A 143 -6.08 22.57 -18.66
C VAL A 143 -6.16 23.53 -17.49
N SER A 144 -5.16 24.40 -17.34
CA SER A 144 -5.14 25.40 -16.26
C SER A 144 -6.21 26.48 -16.45
N GLU A 145 -6.70 27.04 -15.36
CA GLU A 145 -7.59 28.21 -15.41
C GLU A 145 -6.85 29.43 -15.98
N VAL A 146 -7.57 30.25 -16.75
CA VAL A 146 -7.10 31.57 -17.17
C VAL A 146 -7.10 32.49 -15.96
N ALA A 147 -5.99 33.20 -15.71
CA ALA A 147 -5.95 34.16 -14.62
C ALA A 147 -7.00 35.25 -14.86
N LYS A 148 -8.02 35.35 -13.99
CA LYS A 148 -8.96 36.48 -14.02
C LYS A 148 -8.16 37.77 -13.89
N ALA A 149 -8.26 38.66 -14.89
CA ALA A 149 -7.79 40.03 -14.74
C ALA A 149 -8.39 40.61 -13.45
N PRO A 150 -7.65 41.43 -12.67
CA PRO A 150 -8.17 42.02 -11.45
C PRO A 150 -9.34 42.96 -11.80
N GLY A 151 -10.55 42.40 -11.81
CA GLY A 151 -11.79 43.12 -11.99
C GLY A 151 -12.10 43.87 -10.71
N ASN A 152 -12.48 45.15 -10.86
CA ASN A 152 -12.89 46.00 -9.75
C ASN A 152 -13.94 45.29 -8.90
N ALA A 153 -13.63 45.06 -7.62
CA ALA A 153 -14.61 44.66 -6.63
C ALA A 153 -15.65 45.78 -6.52
N ASN A 154 -16.80 45.58 -7.15
CA ASN A 154 -18.12 46.17 -6.85
C ASN A 154 -19.04 45.86 -8.03
N GLU A 155 -19.64 44.66 -8.10
CA GLU A 155 -20.92 44.48 -8.82
C GLU A 155 -21.66 43.15 -8.54
N ASP A 156 -21.07 42.16 -7.84
CA ASP A 156 -21.75 40.87 -7.55
C ASP A 156 -22.46 40.80 -6.17
N GLU A 157 -23.12 41.87 -5.73
CA GLU A 157 -24.15 41.81 -4.68
C GLU A 157 -25.55 42.06 -5.26
N ALA A 158 -25.95 41.32 -6.31
CA ALA A 158 -27.34 41.36 -6.78
C ALA A 158 -27.79 40.20 -7.69
N ALA A 159 -27.65 38.93 -7.28
CA ALA A 159 -28.55 37.87 -7.79
C ALA A 159 -28.46 36.62 -6.91
N GLY A 160 -29.43 36.45 -6.01
CA GLY A 160 -29.63 35.20 -5.29
C GLY A 160 -30.39 34.20 -6.16
N THR A 161 -29.70 33.14 -6.60
CA THR A 161 -30.31 31.90 -7.11
C THR A 161 -29.54 30.72 -6.55
N ALA A 162 -30.26 29.75 -5.99
CA ALA A 162 -29.71 28.62 -5.23
C ALA A 162 -29.00 27.58 -6.13
N PRO A 163 -27.92 26.93 -5.65
CA PRO A 163 -27.19 25.92 -6.41
C PRO A 163 -27.91 24.56 -6.32
N GLY A 164 -28.11 23.88 -7.45
CA GLY A 164 -28.66 22.52 -7.43
C GLY A 164 -29.17 21.94 -8.75
N GLU A 165 -29.27 22.72 -9.84
CA GLU A 165 -29.73 22.20 -11.14
C GLU A 165 -28.65 22.17 -12.24
N GLU A 166 -27.58 22.97 -12.15
CA GLU A 166 -26.51 23.00 -13.17
C GLU A 166 -25.56 21.78 -13.12
N ASP A 167 -25.37 21.15 -11.96
CA ASP A 167 -24.42 20.03 -11.80
C ASP A 167 -24.90 18.74 -12.49
N LYS A 168 -26.21 18.54 -12.65
CA LYS A 168 -26.76 17.30 -13.26
C LYS A 168 -26.67 17.28 -14.79
N GLU A 169 -26.49 18.44 -15.42
CA GLU A 169 -26.28 18.55 -16.87
C GLU A 169 -24.79 18.45 -17.25
N ARG A 170 -23.87 18.84 -16.34
CA ARG A 170 -22.42 18.64 -16.48
C ARG A 170 -22.00 17.16 -16.50
N ASP A 171 -22.53 16.34 -15.59
CA ASP A 171 -22.19 14.92 -15.49
C ASP A 171 -22.57 14.09 -16.74
N LYS A 172 -23.53 14.56 -17.54
CA LYS A 172 -23.93 13.88 -18.79
C LYS A 172 -23.08 14.25 -20.00
N ALA A 173 -22.40 15.39 -19.98
CA ALA A 173 -21.55 15.84 -21.09
C ALA A 173 -20.15 15.18 -21.05
N GLU A 174 -19.61 14.92 -19.85
CA GLU A 174 -18.31 14.23 -19.67
C GLU A 174 -18.31 12.78 -20.17
N ALA A 175 -19.46 12.09 -20.11
CA ALA A 175 -19.56 10.69 -20.50
C ALA A 175 -19.70 10.45 -22.03
N ALA A 176 -19.87 11.50 -22.84
CA ALA A 176 -20.32 11.36 -24.23
C ALA A 176 -19.38 11.91 -25.31
N GLY A 177 -18.25 12.53 -24.97
CA GLY A 177 -17.33 13.12 -25.97
C GLY A 177 -18.01 14.13 -26.92
N ALA A 178 -19.17 14.66 -26.52
CA ALA A 178 -19.95 15.59 -27.33
C ALA A 178 -19.53 17.02 -26.95
N ALA A 179 -18.88 17.70 -27.89
CA ALA A 179 -18.56 19.12 -27.77
C ALA A 179 -19.85 19.92 -27.50
N THR A 180 -20.02 20.39 -26.27
CA THR A 180 -20.94 21.47 -25.94
C THR A 180 -20.32 22.79 -26.45
N ASN A 181 -21.14 23.81 -26.74
CA ASN A 181 -20.74 25.15 -27.21
C ASN A 181 -19.95 25.95 -26.13
N THR A 182 -18.92 25.36 -25.57
CA THR A 182 -18.12 25.85 -24.45
C THR A 182 -16.65 25.82 -24.84
N GLU A 183 -15.96 26.90 -24.54
CA GLU A 183 -14.52 27.06 -24.72
C GLU A 183 -13.74 25.89 -24.07
N HIS A 184 -12.84 25.29 -24.84
CA HIS A 184 -12.06 24.12 -24.42
C HIS A 184 -10.69 24.12 -25.09
N VAL A 185 -9.79 23.27 -24.59
CA VAL A 185 -8.51 22.97 -25.23
C VAL A 185 -8.58 21.58 -25.83
N GLU A 186 -8.19 21.45 -27.08
CA GLU A 186 -8.07 20.19 -27.80
C GLU A 186 -6.58 19.81 -27.94
N PHE A 187 -6.20 18.68 -27.34
CA PHE A 187 -4.91 18.03 -27.53
C PHE A 187 -5.01 17.08 -28.71
N ARG A 188 -4.26 17.33 -29.78
CA ARG A 188 -4.26 16.53 -31.01
C ARG A 188 -2.93 15.82 -31.17
N VAL A 189 -2.97 14.50 -31.28
CA VAL A 189 -1.77 13.72 -31.62
C VAL A 189 -1.41 13.96 -33.09
N SER A 190 -0.12 14.14 -33.35
CA SER A 190 0.40 14.41 -34.71
C SER A 190 1.35 13.33 -35.21
N SER A 191 2.06 12.65 -34.31
CA SER A 191 2.84 11.47 -34.64
C SER A 191 3.08 10.59 -33.42
N VAL A 192 3.23 9.29 -33.70
CA VAL A 192 3.75 8.28 -32.79
C VAL A 192 4.94 7.63 -33.47
N GLU A 193 6.09 7.60 -32.80
CA GLU A 193 7.25 6.81 -33.22
C GLU A 193 7.61 5.84 -32.10
N GLY A 194 7.91 4.59 -32.46
CA GLY A 194 8.23 3.53 -31.51
C GLY A 194 8.10 2.14 -32.13
N PRO A 195 8.37 1.08 -31.35
CA PRO A 195 8.35 -0.31 -31.82
C PRO A 195 6.93 -0.86 -32.07
N GLY A 196 5.89 -0.22 -31.53
CA GLY A 196 4.49 -0.61 -31.67
C GLY A 196 3.54 0.58 -31.67
N ASN A 197 2.26 0.30 -31.42
CA ASN A 197 1.18 1.27 -31.29
C ASN A 197 1.07 1.78 -29.85
N VAL A 198 0.62 3.03 -29.72
CA VAL A 198 0.19 3.72 -28.50
C VAL A 198 -1.33 3.94 -28.53
N SER A 199 -1.97 3.78 -27.38
CA SER A 199 -3.39 4.07 -27.18
C SER A 199 -3.59 4.90 -25.91
N ALA A 200 -4.61 5.74 -25.88
CA ALA A 200 -5.08 6.40 -24.65
C ALA A 200 -6.58 6.15 -24.50
N PHE A 201 -7.03 5.77 -23.31
CA PHE A 201 -8.42 5.37 -23.07
C PHE A 201 -8.82 5.59 -21.61
N THR A 202 -10.12 5.78 -21.36
CA THR A 202 -10.68 5.71 -20.00
C THR A 202 -11.54 4.46 -19.86
N THR A 203 -11.70 3.98 -18.64
CA THR A 203 -12.56 2.83 -18.37
C THR A 203 -13.78 3.27 -17.57
N GLY A 204 -14.97 3.06 -18.12
CA GLY A 204 -16.22 3.37 -17.43
C GLY A 204 -16.48 2.45 -16.24
N THR A 205 -17.47 2.80 -15.41
CA THR A 205 -17.81 2.10 -14.15
C THR A 205 -18.03 0.59 -14.30
N PHE A 206 -18.42 0.12 -15.49
CA PHE A 206 -18.67 -1.29 -15.79
C PHE A 206 -17.54 -1.95 -16.61
N GLY A 207 -16.33 -1.37 -16.62
CA GLY A 207 -15.17 -1.96 -17.29
C GLY A 207 -15.12 -1.76 -18.80
N GLN A 208 -15.92 -0.84 -19.34
CA GLN A 208 -16.02 -0.60 -20.78
C GLN A 208 -15.02 0.48 -21.21
N PRO A 209 -14.19 0.26 -22.24
CA PRO A 209 -13.21 1.25 -22.68
C PRO A 209 -13.87 2.36 -23.51
N SER A 210 -13.49 3.60 -23.21
CA SER A 210 -13.70 4.78 -24.06
C SER A 210 -12.35 5.18 -24.64
N ILE A 211 -12.18 4.99 -25.95
CA ILE A 211 -10.90 5.19 -26.65
C ILE A 211 -10.78 6.66 -27.05
N TRP A 212 -9.65 7.27 -26.69
CA TRP A 212 -9.30 8.67 -26.98
C TRP A 212 -8.19 8.79 -28.03
N LEU A 213 -7.30 7.81 -28.08
CA LEU A 213 -6.22 7.67 -29.04
C LEU A 213 -6.06 6.19 -29.38
N ASP A 214 -6.01 5.86 -30.67
CA ASP A 214 -5.64 4.53 -31.17
C ASP A 214 -4.75 4.64 -32.40
N SER A 215 -3.43 4.73 -32.18
CA SER A 215 -2.49 4.82 -33.30
C SER A 215 -2.45 3.60 -34.23
N SER A 216 -3.12 2.49 -33.88
CA SER A 216 -3.21 1.31 -34.73
C SER A 216 -4.15 1.49 -35.92
N ASP A 217 -5.09 2.43 -35.85
CA ASP A 217 -6.04 2.74 -36.93
C ASP A 217 -5.59 3.90 -37.83
N GLY A 218 -4.47 4.54 -37.48
CA GLY A 218 -3.88 5.70 -38.13
C GLY A 218 -3.57 6.78 -37.10
N ILE A 219 -3.09 7.95 -37.55
CA ILE A 219 -3.18 9.17 -36.73
C ILE A 219 -4.26 10.04 -37.36
N GLY A 220 -5.27 10.28 -36.55
CA GLY A 220 -6.53 10.91 -36.86
C GLY A 220 -6.50 12.43 -36.98
N GLY A 221 -7.67 12.97 -37.30
CA GLY A 221 -7.90 14.42 -37.38
C GLY A 221 -8.49 15.01 -36.09
N PRO A 222 -8.94 16.28 -36.13
CA PRO A 222 -9.61 16.92 -34.98
C PRO A 222 -10.88 16.17 -34.57
N ILE A 223 -11.42 16.48 -33.38
CA ILE A 223 -12.67 15.89 -32.89
C ILE A 223 -13.77 16.03 -33.96
N GLY A 224 -14.40 14.89 -34.31
CA GLY A 224 -15.39 14.79 -35.38
C GLY A 224 -14.84 14.44 -36.75
N ALA A 225 -13.53 14.23 -36.91
CA ALA A 225 -12.94 13.71 -38.13
C ALA A 225 -13.47 12.30 -38.45
N THR A 226 -13.87 12.08 -39.70
CA THR A 226 -14.35 10.78 -40.19
C THR A 226 -13.53 10.32 -41.39
N ASN A 227 -13.30 9.01 -41.49
CA ASN A 227 -12.72 8.43 -42.69
C ASN A 227 -13.75 8.40 -43.84
N ALA A 228 -13.30 8.02 -45.04
CA ALA A 228 -14.19 7.93 -46.21
C ALA A 228 -15.38 6.96 -46.04
N GLY A 229 -15.33 6.08 -45.03
CA GLY A 229 -16.40 5.16 -44.64
C GLY A 229 -17.34 5.70 -43.55
N GLY A 230 -17.12 6.93 -43.07
CA GLY A 230 -17.95 7.57 -42.03
C GLY A 230 -17.65 7.15 -40.59
N ALA A 231 -16.61 6.35 -40.36
CA ALA A 231 -16.16 6.01 -39.00
C ALA A 231 -15.30 7.15 -38.45
N SER A 232 -15.45 7.45 -37.15
CA SER A 232 -14.59 8.41 -36.44
C SER A 232 -13.14 7.96 -36.53
N VAL A 233 -12.25 8.89 -36.82
CA VAL A 233 -10.79 8.71 -36.88
C VAL A 233 -10.14 9.92 -36.21
N SER A 234 -10.60 10.26 -35.01
CA SER A 234 -10.06 11.39 -34.27
C SER A 234 -9.15 10.88 -33.16
N ASP A 235 -7.92 11.36 -33.15
CA ASP A 235 -6.94 11.16 -32.07
C ASP A 235 -6.73 12.49 -31.34
N ALA A 236 -7.85 13.00 -30.83
CA ALA A 236 -7.91 14.29 -30.19
C ALA A 236 -8.74 14.24 -28.90
N ILE A 237 -8.26 14.95 -27.89
CA ILE A 237 -8.85 14.98 -26.55
C ILE A 237 -9.22 16.42 -26.23
N ALA A 238 -10.49 16.68 -25.98
CA ALA A 238 -10.97 17.99 -25.56
C ALA A 238 -11.17 18.04 -24.04
N LEU A 239 -10.63 19.08 -23.42
CA LEU A 239 -10.82 19.38 -22.01
C LEU A 239 -11.27 20.83 -21.83
N PRO A 240 -12.33 21.10 -21.05
CA PRO A 240 -12.68 22.45 -20.65
C PRO A 240 -11.55 23.14 -19.87
N THR A 241 -11.51 24.46 -19.88
CA THR A 241 -10.61 25.24 -19.02
C THR A 241 -10.85 24.93 -17.54
N GLY A 242 -9.78 24.71 -16.77
CA GLY A 242 -9.86 24.32 -15.36
C GLY A 242 -10.15 22.84 -15.13
N ALA A 243 -10.37 22.05 -16.19
CA ALA A 243 -10.62 20.63 -16.09
C ALA A 243 -9.32 19.82 -16.05
N HIS A 244 -9.44 18.62 -15.51
CA HIS A 244 -8.38 17.63 -15.49
C HIS A 244 -9.02 16.23 -15.56
N THR A 245 -8.35 15.32 -16.27
CA THR A 245 -8.84 13.95 -16.47
C THR A 245 -7.72 12.95 -16.26
N HIS A 246 -8.07 11.84 -15.61
CA HIS A 246 -7.22 10.66 -15.51
C HIS A 246 -7.52 9.72 -16.66
N MET A 247 -6.48 9.14 -17.26
CA MET A 247 -6.63 8.17 -18.33
C MET A 247 -5.58 7.08 -18.28
N SER A 248 -5.84 5.99 -18.98
CA SER A 248 -4.89 4.90 -19.18
C SER A 248 -4.12 5.12 -20.48
N TRP A 249 -2.85 4.73 -20.48
CA TRP A 249 -1.98 4.75 -21.66
C TRP A 249 -1.50 3.33 -21.98
N GLY A 250 -1.82 2.84 -23.18
CA GLY A 250 -1.47 1.50 -23.63
C GLY A 250 -0.34 1.49 -24.67
N PHE A 251 0.55 0.52 -24.57
CA PHE A 251 1.67 0.32 -25.49
C PHE A 251 1.76 -1.15 -25.89
N SER A 252 1.73 -1.42 -27.19
CA SER A 252 1.69 -2.81 -27.70
C SER A 252 3.04 -3.54 -27.71
N LYS A 253 4.17 -2.85 -27.51
CA LYS A 253 5.52 -3.46 -27.45
C LYS A 253 6.43 -2.72 -26.47
N ALA A 254 7.46 -3.40 -25.99
CA ALA A 254 8.55 -2.78 -25.25
C ALA A 254 9.51 -1.99 -26.18
N GLY A 255 10.02 -0.87 -25.69
CA GLY A 255 11.04 -0.01 -26.27
C GLY A 255 10.77 1.47 -26.03
N ASP A 256 11.54 2.33 -26.68
CA ASP A 256 11.38 3.77 -26.57
C ASP A 256 10.29 4.28 -27.53
N TYR A 257 9.42 5.15 -27.02
CA TYR A 257 8.37 5.81 -27.78
C TYR A 257 8.49 7.32 -27.70
N THR A 258 8.12 7.99 -28.79
CA THR A 258 7.86 9.43 -28.81
C THR A 258 6.49 9.72 -29.37
N LEU A 259 5.71 10.54 -28.67
CA LEU A 259 4.38 10.99 -29.07
C LEU A 259 4.40 12.51 -29.23
N SER A 260 4.27 13.02 -30.46
CA SER A 260 4.19 14.46 -30.70
C SER A 260 2.73 14.91 -30.71
N LEU A 261 2.43 15.97 -29.97
CA LEU A 261 1.08 16.50 -29.79
C LEU A 261 1.05 18.02 -29.93
N ASN A 262 -0.10 18.52 -30.39
CA ASN A 262 -0.39 19.94 -30.53
C ASN A 262 -1.62 20.29 -29.68
N ALA A 263 -1.57 21.40 -28.95
CA ALA A 263 -2.71 21.90 -28.20
C ALA A 263 -3.32 23.11 -28.92
N PHE A 264 -4.65 23.13 -29.03
CA PHE A 264 -5.43 24.22 -29.63
C PHE A 264 -6.49 24.68 -28.65
N GLN A 265 -6.59 25.98 -28.40
CA GLN A 265 -7.74 26.58 -27.74
C GLN A 265 -8.85 26.76 -28.77
N ILE A 266 -10.03 26.24 -28.45
CA ILE A 266 -11.22 26.30 -29.30
C ILE A 266 -12.22 27.20 -28.58
N ASP A 267 -12.55 28.35 -29.19
CA ASP A 267 -13.53 29.29 -28.62
C ASP A 267 -14.98 28.83 -28.85
N ASN A 268 -15.95 29.56 -28.26
CA ASN A 268 -17.38 29.27 -28.42
C ASN A 268 -17.91 29.41 -29.87
N GLN A 269 -17.12 29.97 -30.78
CA GLN A 269 -17.43 30.09 -32.21
C GLN A 269 -16.74 29.00 -33.05
N GLY A 270 -15.95 28.12 -32.42
CA GLY A 270 -15.15 27.10 -33.08
C GLY A 270 -13.86 27.63 -33.70
N THR A 271 -13.42 28.84 -33.34
CA THR A 271 -12.14 29.38 -33.79
C THR A 271 -11.00 28.67 -33.06
N GLU A 272 -10.06 28.13 -33.82
CA GLU A 272 -8.89 27.44 -33.27
C GLU A 272 -7.70 28.40 -33.12
N THR A 273 -7.13 28.48 -31.93
CA THR A 273 -5.88 29.20 -31.64
C THR A 273 -4.81 28.22 -31.17
N PRO A 274 -3.68 28.06 -31.87
CA PRO A 274 -2.61 27.17 -31.43
C PRO A 274 -2.00 27.65 -30.10
N LEU A 275 -1.94 26.76 -29.11
CA LEU A 275 -1.28 27.02 -27.83
C LEU A 275 0.19 26.57 -27.85
N GLY A 276 0.49 25.51 -28.60
CA GLY A 276 1.86 25.00 -28.72
C GLY A 276 1.89 23.55 -29.16
N SER A 277 3.11 23.02 -29.22
CA SER A 277 3.39 21.63 -29.55
C SER A 277 4.45 21.08 -28.60
N THR A 278 4.36 19.82 -28.24
CA THR A 278 5.38 19.13 -27.44
C THR A 278 5.52 17.68 -27.86
N THR A 279 6.54 17.00 -27.34
CA THR A 279 6.76 15.57 -27.55
C THR A 279 6.86 14.88 -26.21
N LEU A 280 5.99 13.91 -25.94
CA LEU A 280 6.16 13.01 -24.80
C LEU A 280 7.14 11.91 -25.16
N ARG A 281 7.96 11.51 -24.19
CA ARG A 281 8.94 10.44 -24.35
C ARG A 281 8.63 9.36 -23.33
N PHE A 282 8.47 8.13 -23.79
CA PHE A 282 8.21 6.97 -22.93
C PHE A 282 9.31 5.94 -23.08
N ALA A 283 9.71 5.34 -21.96
CA ALA A 283 10.55 4.15 -21.92
C ALA A 283 9.68 2.98 -21.46
N VAL A 284 9.24 2.14 -22.41
CA VAL A 284 8.24 1.10 -22.18
C VAL A 284 8.88 -0.26 -22.05
N GLY A 285 8.71 -0.92 -20.91
CA GLY A 285 9.32 -2.24 -20.67
C GLY A 285 10.82 -2.23 -20.94
N VAL A 286 11.50 -1.11 -20.69
CA VAL A 286 12.95 -0.94 -20.82
C VAL A 286 13.45 -0.02 -19.72
N GLU A 287 14.76 -0.01 -19.47
CA GLU A 287 15.37 0.85 -18.46
C GLU A 287 15.27 2.33 -18.89
N PRO A 288 14.59 3.21 -18.12
CA PRO A 288 14.23 4.55 -18.58
C PRO A 288 15.36 5.58 -18.52
N GLY A 289 16.53 5.22 -17.98
CA GLY A 289 17.66 6.12 -17.77
C GLY A 289 17.49 7.05 -16.54
N GLU A 290 18.54 7.82 -16.24
CA GLU A 290 18.57 8.72 -15.09
C GLU A 290 17.63 9.93 -15.28
N GLY A 291 16.89 10.31 -14.23
CA GLY A 291 16.00 11.47 -14.24
C GLY A 291 14.60 11.25 -14.83
N ALA A 292 14.27 10.00 -15.21
CA ALA A 292 12.93 9.63 -15.64
C ALA A 292 11.90 9.75 -14.50
N LEU A 293 10.65 10.04 -14.86
CA LEU A 293 9.50 9.93 -13.96
C LEU A 293 9.12 8.46 -13.85
N THR A 294 9.23 7.89 -12.65
CA THR A 294 9.00 6.46 -12.39
C THR A 294 7.73 6.17 -11.60
N SER A 295 7.19 7.16 -10.88
CA SER A 295 5.97 7.03 -10.09
C SER A 295 5.30 8.39 -9.87
N GLY A 296 4.09 8.37 -9.31
CA GLY A 296 3.36 9.57 -8.90
C GLY A 296 2.33 10.07 -9.93
N HIS A 297 1.53 11.05 -9.51
CA HIS A 297 0.50 11.68 -10.34
C HIS A 297 1.11 12.85 -11.11
N VAL A 298 1.06 12.74 -12.44
CA VAL A 298 1.63 13.69 -13.38
C VAL A 298 0.61 14.03 -14.45
N ASP A 299 0.39 15.30 -14.73
CA ASP A 299 -0.51 15.76 -15.78
C ASP A 299 0.27 16.44 -16.90
N LEU A 300 -0.08 16.15 -18.15
CA LEU A 300 0.27 17.04 -19.25
C LEU A 300 -0.69 18.24 -19.23
N ASN A 301 -0.18 19.38 -18.81
CA ASN A 301 -0.94 20.60 -18.59
C ASN A 301 -0.82 21.55 -19.78
N ALA A 302 -1.95 22.05 -20.29
CA ALA A 302 -1.99 23.17 -21.24
C ALA A 302 -2.47 24.46 -20.55
N GLN A 303 -1.84 25.59 -20.88
CA GLN A 303 -2.14 26.90 -20.31
C GLN A 303 -2.66 27.86 -21.41
N PRO A 304 -3.97 28.16 -21.46
CA PRO A 304 -4.58 28.92 -22.55
C PRO A 304 -4.14 30.39 -22.69
N ASP A 305 -3.63 31.02 -21.63
CA ASP A 305 -3.28 32.45 -21.63
C ASP A 305 -1.77 32.76 -21.68
N GLY A 306 -0.92 31.73 -21.67
CA GLY A 306 0.54 31.87 -21.64
C GLY A 306 1.09 32.63 -20.42
N THR A 307 0.29 32.85 -19.36
CA THR A 307 0.73 33.56 -18.16
C THR A 307 1.34 32.59 -17.15
N HIS A 308 2.66 32.65 -17.01
CA HIS A 308 3.34 32.09 -15.84
C HIS A 308 3.37 33.12 -14.71
N THR A 309 2.91 32.73 -13.52
CA THR A 309 3.41 33.31 -12.26
C THR A 309 4.82 32.75 -12.00
N GLU A 310 5.86 33.54 -12.27
CA GLU A 310 7.19 33.28 -11.69
C GLU A 310 7.18 33.64 -10.20
N GLU A 311 7.45 32.68 -9.31
CA GLU A 311 8.28 32.99 -8.15
C GLU A 311 9.75 32.75 -8.54
N THR A 312 10.43 33.78 -9.02
CA THR A 312 11.87 33.71 -9.27
C THR A 312 12.65 34.00 -7.99
N HIS A 313 13.40 33.01 -7.51
CA HIS A 313 14.64 33.27 -6.80
C HIS A 313 15.82 32.96 -7.73
N THR A 314 16.62 33.99 -7.98
CA THR A 314 17.97 34.02 -8.56
C THR A 314 18.16 33.65 -10.04
N GLY A 315 18.13 34.70 -10.88
CA GLY A 315 19.14 35.01 -11.91
C GLY A 315 19.68 33.89 -12.80
N GLY A 316 18.97 33.57 -13.88
CA GLY A 316 19.47 32.79 -15.01
C GLY A 316 18.62 33.04 -16.27
N THR A 317 19.27 33.12 -17.43
CA THR A 317 18.65 33.40 -18.75
C THR A 317 17.56 32.38 -19.09
N ARG A 318 16.30 32.84 -19.28
CA ARG A 318 15.11 32.00 -19.43
C ARG A 318 14.87 31.62 -20.91
N ALA A 319 14.87 30.31 -21.20
CA ALA A 319 14.24 29.78 -22.41
C ALA A 319 12.74 30.09 -22.35
N THR A 320 12.12 30.49 -23.47
CA THR A 320 10.68 30.72 -23.54
C THR A 320 9.95 29.45 -23.07
N PRO A 321 9.17 29.48 -21.97
CA PRO A 321 8.45 28.31 -21.52
C PRO A 321 7.37 27.93 -22.54
N SER A 322 7.26 26.66 -22.89
CA SER A 322 6.15 26.14 -23.69
C SER A 322 4.85 26.25 -22.88
N ALA A 323 3.74 26.61 -23.52
CA ALA A 323 2.40 26.60 -22.90
C ALA A 323 1.88 25.18 -22.53
N ILE A 324 2.72 24.16 -22.73
CA ILE A 324 2.46 22.77 -22.41
C ILE A 324 3.59 22.25 -21.51
N THR A 325 3.26 21.83 -20.29
CA THR A 325 4.21 21.34 -19.28
C THR A 325 3.77 20.00 -18.69
N LEU A 326 4.69 19.24 -18.09
CA LEU A 326 4.34 18.15 -17.18
C LEU A 326 4.28 18.72 -15.77
N THR A 327 3.12 18.61 -15.11
CA THR A 327 2.92 19.10 -13.74
C THR A 327 2.64 17.93 -12.81
N GLY A 328 3.33 17.85 -11.68
CA GLY A 328 3.09 16.81 -10.67
C GLY A 328 3.38 17.30 -9.27
N GLU A 329 3.24 16.42 -8.28
CA GLU A 329 3.54 16.71 -6.88
C GLU A 329 4.58 15.73 -6.33
N GLU A 330 5.56 16.24 -5.58
CA GLU A 330 6.58 15.44 -4.90
C GLU A 330 6.79 16.01 -3.49
N GLY A 331 6.57 15.19 -2.45
CA GLY A 331 6.79 15.59 -1.06
C GLY A 331 5.96 16.79 -0.60
N GLY A 332 4.72 16.96 -1.10
CA GLY A 332 3.86 18.09 -0.75
C GLY A 332 4.12 19.36 -1.57
N ARG A 333 4.99 19.30 -2.59
CA ARG A 333 5.34 20.45 -3.45
C ARG A 333 5.07 20.13 -4.90
N SER A 334 4.38 21.05 -5.59
CA SER A 334 4.17 20.96 -7.02
C SER A 334 5.46 21.26 -7.79
N TYR A 335 5.68 20.54 -8.90
CA TYR A 335 6.76 20.79 -9.84
C TYR A 335 6.22 20.92 -11.26
N GLU A 336 6.99 21.60 -12.13
CA GLU A 336 6.77 21.62 -13.58
C GLU A 336 8.03 21.13 -14.29
N LYS A 337 7.88 20.27 -15.29
CA LYS A 337 8.96 19.79 -16.17
C LYS A 337 8.60 20.00 -17.63
N ASP A 338 9.62 20.16 -18.48
CA ASP A 338 9.45 20.17 -19.93
C ASP A 338 9.18 18.74 -20.42
N PRO A 339 8.03 18.46 -21.08
CA PRO A 339 7.72 17.13 -21.56
C PRO A 339 8.73 16.58 -22.57
N ALA A 340 9.36 17.45 -23.39
CA ALA A 340 10.28 17.04 -24.45
C ALA A 340 11.63 16.51 -23.91
N SER A 341 12.04 16.94 -22.72
CA SER A 341 13.28 16.53 -22.07
C SER A 341 13.07 15.49 -20.95
N THR A 342 11.83 15.20 -20.59
CA THR A 342 11.48 14.27 -19.51
C THR A 342 11.06 12.91 -20.07
N ILE A 343 11.63 11.83 -19.54
CA ILE A 343 11.22 10.46 -19.87
C ILE A 343 10.18 9.99 -18.86
N ILE A 344 9.07 9.44 -19.34
CA ILE A 344 8.03 8.80 -18.54
C ILE A 344 8.29 7.29 -18.59
N ALA A 345 8.59 6.68 -17.45
CA ALA A 345 8.84 5.25 -17.38
C ALA A 345 7.51 4.48 -17.38
N VAL A 346 7.41 3.48 -18.26
CA VAL A 346 6.34 2.49 -18.25
C VAL A 346 7.00 1.14 -17.92
N PRO A 347 7.11 0.78 -16.64
CA PRO A 347 7.93 -0.35 -16.22
C PRO A 347 7.37 -1.70 -16.69
N HIS A 348 8.17 -2.76 -16.59
CA HIS A 348 7.74 -4.12 -16.87
C HIS A 348 6.54 -4.56 -16.02
N SER A 349 6.40 -4.03 -14.81
CA SER A 349 5.24 -4.28 -13.95
C SER A 349 3.93 -3.78 -14.55
N ALA A 350 3.96 -2.81 -15.48
CA ALA A 350 2.78 -2.36 -16.22
C ALA A 350 2.33 -3.34 -17.31
N GLN A 351 3.05 -4.45 -17.54
CA GLN A 351 2.70 -5.44 -18.55
C GLN A 351 1.50 -6.28 -18.12
N THR A 352 0.51 -6.37 -19.00
CA THR A 352 -0.64 -7.26 -18.89
C THR A 352 -0.91 -7.96 -20.23
N LEU A 353 -1.95 -8.79 -20.29
CA LEU A 353 -2.39 -9.45 -21.51
C LEU A 353 -3.65 -8.77 -22.05
N VAL A 354 -3.70 -8.57 -23.37
CA VAL A 354 -4.89 -8.01 -24.03
C VAL A 354 -6.10 -8.94 -23.78
N PRO A 355 -7.21 -8.43 -23.23
CA PRO A 355 -8.42 -9.23 -23.00
C PRO A 355 -8.97 -9.86 -24.28
N ALA A 356 -9.61 -11.02 -24.14
CA ALA A 356 -10.25 -11.71 -25.27
C ALA A 356 -11.51 -11.00 -25.78
N ASP A 357 -12.07 -10.08 -24.99
CA ASP A 357 -13.23 -9.30 -25.38
C ASP A 357 -12.87 -8.37 -26.58
N PRO A 358 -13.63 -8.43 -27.69
CA PRO A 358 -13.38 -7.62 -28.88
C PRO A 358 -13.25 -6.11 -28.65
N GLN A 359 -13.82 -5.58 -27.56
CA GLN A 359 -13.74 -4.15 -27.24
C GLN A 359 -12.31 -3.68 -26.93
N TRP A 360 -11.39 -4.61 -26.64
CA TRP A 360 -9.99 -4.32 -26.27
C TRP A 360 -8.98 -4.49 -27.43
N ARG A 361 -9.46 -4.74 -28.65
CA ARG A 361 -8.60 -5.01 -29.82
C ARG A 361 -7.67 -3.85 -30.20
N PHE A 362 -7.98 -2.63 -29.77
CA PHE A 362 -7.12 -1.46 -29.96
C PHE A 362 -5.77 -1.60 -29.22
N LEU A 363 -5.70 -2.45 -28.18
CA LEU A 363 -4.46 -2.74 -27.46
C LEU A 363 -3.58 -3.83 -28.12
N GLY A 364 -4.13 -4.59 -29.07
CA GLY A 364 -3.46 -5.72 -29.72
C GLY A 364 -4.37 -6.94 -29.92
N HIS A 365 -3.78 -8.10 -30.20
CA HIS A 365 -4.53 -9.36 -30.27
C HIS A 365 -4.73 -9.98 -28.89
N ALA A 366 -5.86 -10.66 -28.70
CA ALA A 366 -6.19 -11.35 -27.45
C ALA A 366 -5.03 -12.25 -26.99
N GLY A 367 -4.57 -12.05 -25.75
CA GLY A 367 -3.46 -12.78 -25.16
C GLY A 367 -2.06 -12.30 -25.56
N GLU A 368 -1.93 -11.28 -26.41
CA GLU A 368 -0.65 -10.58 -26.60
C GLU A 368 -0.32 -9.72 -25.38
N ALA A 369 0.98 -9.52 -25.14
CA ALA A 369 1.45 -8.62 -24.11
C ALA A 369 1.20 -7.16 -24.52
N THR A 370 0.77 -6.35 -23.55
CA THR A 370 0.59 -4.90 -23.68
C THR A 370 0.99 -4.24 -22.37
N TRP A 371 1.52 -3.01 -22.40
CA TRP A 371 1.92 -2.26 -21.21
C TRP A 371 0.91 -1.15 -20.99
N ILE A 372 0.29 -1.10 -19.81
CA ILE A 372 -0.75 -0.13 -19.48
C ILE A 372 -0.31 0.70 -18.27
N LEU A 373 -0.10 2.00 -18.47
CA LEU A 373 -0.20 2.95 -17.34
C LEU A 373 -1.67 3.10 -17.01
N ALA A 374 -2.06 2.74 -15.79
CA ALA A 374 -3.47 2.72 -15.41
C ALA A 374 -4.02 4.13 -15.15
N GLN A 375 -5.31 4.30 -15.43
CA GLN A 375 -6.07 5.47 -14.99
C GLN A 375 -6.10 5.54 -13.46
N ALA A 376 -5.71 6.68 -12.89
CA ALA A 376 -5.87 6.91 -11.47
C ALA A 376 -7.36 6.93 -11.08
N VAL A 377 -7.75 6.13 -10.08
CA VAL A 377 -9.11 6.12 -9.52
C VAL A 377 -9.03 6.73 -8.13
N ILE A 378 -9.40 8.01 -7.99
CA ILE A 378 -9.44 8.67 -6.68
C ILE A 378 -10.59 8.06 -5.88
N GLY A 379 -10.27 7.44 -4.74
CA GLY A 379 -11.24 7.19 -3.67
C GLY A 379 -12.09 5.92 -3.76
N LYS A 380 -11.57 4.82 -4.30
CA LYS A 380 -12.25 3.51 -4.20
C LYS A 380 -11.71 2.68 -3.04
N HIS A 381 -11.84 3.18 -1.81
CA HIS A 381 -11.54 2.41 -0.61
C HIS A 381 -12.27 1.06 -0.63
N VAL A 382 -11.51 -0.03 -0.67
CA VAL A 382 -12.00 -1.36 -0.33
C VAL A 382 -11.10 -1.91 0.77
N HIS A 383 -11.69 -2.36 1.89
CA HIS A 383 -10.96 -3.13 2.89
C HIS A 383 -10.38 -4.37 2.19
N GLY A 384 -9.06 -4.38 1.98
CA GLY A 384 -8.39 -5.12 0.90
C GLY A 384 -7.11 -4.45 0.41
N GLU A 385 -7.09 -3.11 0.38
CA GLU A 385 -6.05 -2.32 -0.29
C GLU A 385 -4.96 -1.78 0.64
N ILE A 386 -4.84 -2.23 1.90
CA ILE A 386 -3.80 -1.76 2.84
C ILE A 386 -2.88 -2.92 3.18
N ASP A 387 -1.58 -2.69 3.09
CA ASP A 387 -0.56 -3.68 3.45
C ASP A 387 -0.66 -3.97 4.95
N PRO A 388 -0.87 -5.23 5.38
CA PRO A 388 -1.03 -5.54 6.79
C PRO A 388 0.29 -5.61 7.58
N HIS A 389 1.46 -5.59 6.92
CA HIS A 389 2.76 -5.93 7.51
C HIS A 389 3.43 -4.75 8.22
N MET A 390 2.65 -3.96 8.96
CA MET A 390 3.05 -2.71 9.61
C MET A 390 4.28 -2.87 10.51
N TRP A 391 4.40 -4.02 11.19
CA TRP A 391 5.48 -4.30 12.14
C TRP A 391 6.87 -4.31 11.51
N LEU A 392 6.99 -4.41 10.18
CA LEU A 392 8.27 -4.40 9.50
C LEU A 392 8.93 -3.00 9.46
N ASP A 393 8.22 -1.96 9.91
CA ASP A 393 8.81 -0.68 10.33
C ASP A 393 8.73 -0.55 11.86
N VAL A 394 9.89 -0.37 12.51
CA VAL A 394 9.98 -0.22 13.96
C VAL A 394 9.20 1.00 14.47
N HIS A 395 9.03 2.05 13.66
CA HIS A 395 8.22 3.21 14.03
C HIS A 395 6.75 2.86 14.22
N ASN A 396 6.21 1.99 13.38
CA ASN A 396 4.84 1.50 13.54
C ASN A 396 4.71 0.66 14.81
N VAL A 397 5.69 -0.21 15.10
CA VAL A 397 5.67 -1.00 16.34
C VAL A 397 5.71 -0.12 17.59
N GLN A 398 6.44 1.00 17.57
CA GLN A 398 6.42 1.96 18.69
C GLN A 398 5.02 2.55 18.89
N ALA A 399 4.27 2.84 17.82
CA ALA A 399 2.88 3.29 17.91
C ALA A 399 1.93 2.18 18.40
N GLU A 400 2.14 0.95 17.93
CA GLU A 400 1.39 -0.24 18.39
C GLU A 400 1.58 -0.48 19.90
N ILE A 401 2.80 -0.27 20.42
CA ILE A 401 3.09 -0.39 21.86
C ILE A 401 2.23 0.58 22.69
N GLU A 402 1.99 1.81 22.21
CA GLU A 402 1.14 2.77 22.92
C GLU A 402 -0.31 2.26 23.05
N VAL A 403 -0.85 1.73 21.95
CA VAL A 403 -2.21 1.16 21.91
C VAL A 403 -2.31 -0.04 22.85
N ILE A 404 -1.38 -0.98 22.76
CA ILE A 404 -1.36 -2.19 23.58
C ILE A 404 -1.23 -1.82 25.06
N THR A 405 -0.34 -0.88 25.39
CA THR A 405 -0.14 -0.39 26.76
C THR A 405 -1.42 0.22 27.32
N GLN A 406 -2.12 1.04 26.54
CA GLN A 406 -3.38 1.65 26.97
C GLN A 406 -4.47 0.60 27.24
N VAL A 407 -4.62 -0.39 26.35
CA VAL A 407 -5.61 -1.47 26.52
C VAL A 407 -5.30 -2.34 27.75
N LEU A 408 -4.01 -2.64 28.01
CA LEU A 408 -3.62 -3.37 29.22
C LEU A 408 -3.93 -2.58 30.49
N ILE A 409 -3.69 -1.26 30.48
CA ILE A 409 -4.01 -0.36 31.62
C ILE A 409 -5.50 -0.29 31.87
N ASP A 410 -6.31 -0.18 30.82
CA ASP A 410 -7.77 -0.11 30.96
C ASP A 410 -8.37 -1.41 31.49
N GLN A 411 -7.76 -2.55 31.13
CA GLN A 411 -8.15 -3.86 31.63
C GLN A 411 -7.68 -4.13 33.07
N ASP A 412 -6.48 -3.68 33.43
CA ASP A 412 -5.86 -3.87 34.76
C ASP A 412 -5.18 -2.58 35.26
N PRO A 413 -5.97 -1.64 35.82
CA PRO A 413 -5.45 -0.36 36.29
C PRO A 413 -4.45 -0.46 37.45
N ASP A 414 -4.51 -1.54 38.23
CA ASP A 414 -3.64 -1.73 39.40
C ASP A 414 -2.18 -1.95 38.97
N SER A 415 -1.96 -2.58 37.81
CA SER A 415 -0.62 -2.81 37.23
C SER A 415 -0.17 -1.70 36.27
N ALA A 416 -0.91 -0.59 36.18
CA ALA A 416 -0.68 0.43 35.16
C ALA A 416 0.72 1.08 35.18
N GLN A 417 1.36 1.19 36.35
CA GLN A 417 2.74 1.70 36.42
C GLN A 417 3.75 0.70 35.85
N ASN A 418 3.51 -0.60 36.02
CA ASN A 418 4.37 -1.66 35.52
C ASN A 418 4.31 -1.73 33.98
N TYR A 419 3.10 -1.68 33.41
CA TYR A 419 2.91 -1.65 31.95
C TYR A 419 3.63 -0.47 31.32
N ARG A 420 3.44 0.76 31.85
CA ARG A 420 4.13 1.96 31.34
C ARG A 420 5.65 1.85 31.43
N LYS A 421 6.17 1.34 32.56
CA LYS A 421 7.61 1.17 32.73
C LYS A 421 8.20 0.22 31.69
N ARG A 422 7.61 -0.95 31.49
CA ARG A 422 8.08 -1.93 30.51
C ARG A 422 7.90 -1.45 29.06
N ALA A 423 6.81 -0.75 28.77
CA ALA A 423 6.59 -0.13 27.46
C ALA A 423 7.68 0.89 27.12
N GLU A 424 8.03 1.77 28.07
CA GLU A 424 9.10 2.76 27.88
C GLU A 424 10.49 2.11 27.75
N GLU A 425 10.78 1.07 28.55
CA GLU A 425 12.02 0.29 28.43
C GLU A 425 12.10 -0.38 27.05
N TYR A 426 11.02 -1.00 26.58
CA TYR A 426 11.00 -1.68 25.28
C TYR A 426 11.06 -0.70 24.11
N LYS A 427 10.38 0.45 24.18
CA LYS A 427 10.50 1.50 23.16
C LYS A 427 11.92 2.05 23.05
N ALA A 428 12.66 2.15 24.16
CA ALA A 428 14.07 2.55 24.13
C ALA A 428 14.93 1.51 23.38
N GLU A 429 14.73 0.20 23.65
CA GLU A 429 15.37 -0.88 22.88
C GLU A 429 15.05 -0.80 21.38
N LEU A 430 13.78 -0.53 21.03
CA LEU A 430 13.35 -0.38 19.64
C LEU A 430 13.94 0.86 18.97
N ALA A 431 14.12 1.97 19.70
CA ALA A 431 14.77 3.15 19.15
C ALA A 431 16.26 2.89 18.82
N GLU A 432 16.95 2.08 19.64
CA GLU A 432 18.31 1.63 19.34
C GLU A 432 18.35 0.67 18.15
N LEU A 433 17.40 -0.27 18.08
CA LEU A 433 17.25 -1.17 16.95
C LEU A 433 17.04 -0.40 15.64
N ASP A 434 16.12 0.56 15.62
CA ASP A 434 15.84 1.39 14.45
C ASP A 434 17.09 2.12 13.94
N GLN A 435 17.82 2.78 14.85
CA GLN A 435 19.07 3.47 14.52
C GLN A 435 20.14 2.52 14.00
N TRP A 436 20.28 1.34 14.62
CA TRP A 436 21.20 0.31 14.16
C TRP A 436 20.82 -0.21 12.77
N MET A 437 19.54 -0.50 12.53
CA MET A 437 19.06 -0.96 11.23
C MET A 437 19.34 0.06 10.14
N SER A 438 18.96 1.32 10.39
CA SER A 438 19.18 2.43 9.46
C SER A 438 20.66 2.62 9.14
N SER A 439 21.53 2.61 10.16
CA SER A 439 22.97 2.76 9.96
C SER A 439 23.60 1.60 9.18
N VAL A 440 23.15 0.36 9.38
CA VAL A 440 23.61 -0.80 8.59
C VAL A 440 23.11 -0.72 7.15
N LEU A 441 21.80 -0.54 6.94
CA LEU A 441 21.18 -0.62 5.62
C LEU A 441 21.60 0.54 4.71
N GLN A 442 21.86 1.73 5.26
CA GLN A 442 22.39 2.87 4.50
C GLN A 442 23.80 2.63 3.95
N THR A 443 24.55 1.65 4.46
CA THR A 443 25.85 1.28 3.87
C THR A 443 25.73 0.51 2.56
N ILE A 444 24.56 -0.05 2.24
CA ILE A 444 24.30 -0.73 0.97
C ILE A 444 24.24 0.37 -0.12
N PRO A 445 24.94 0.22 -1.26
CA PRO A 445 24.85 1.17 -2.37
C PRO A 445 23.40 1.33 -2.84
N GLU A 446 22.96 2.56 -3.13
CA GLU A 446 21.57 2.89 -3.47
C GLU A 446 21.01 2.01 -4.61
N GLY A 447 21.77 1.84 -5.70
CA GLY A 447 21.38 0.98 -6.82
C GLY A 447 21.28 -0.53 -6.49
N SER A 448 21.73 -0.96 -5.31
CA SER A 448 21.65 -2.34 -4.82
C SER A 448 20.55 -2.54 -3.78
N ARG A 449 19.79 -1.50 -3.40
CA ARG A 449 18.73 -1.56 -2.37
C ARG A 449 17.38 -2.08 -2.88
N ARG A 450 17.40 -2.87 -3.95
CA ARG A 450 16.20 -3.44 -4.59
C ARG A 450 15.88 -4.81 -4.02
N LEU A 451 14.65 -5.00 -3.61
CA LEU A 451 14.10 -6.25 -3.09
C LEU A 451 13.23 -6.89 -4.16
N VAL A 452 13.45 -8.20 -4.38
CA VAL A 452 12.49 -9.05 -5.07
C VAL A 452 12.13 -10.20 -4.14
N THR A 453 10.86 -10.30 -3.76
CA THR A 453 10.39 -11.16 -2.64
C THR A 453 9.43 -12.23 -3.14
N ALA A 454 9.09 -13.24 -2.31
CA ALA A 454 8.09 -14.23 -2.72
C ALA A 454 6.68 -13.63 -2.63
N HIS A 455 6.40 -12.84 -1.59
CA HIS A 455 5.19 -12.02 -1.56
C HIS A 455 5.40 -10.56 -1.13
N ASP A 456 4.37 -9.74 -1.37
CA ASP A 456 4.40 -8.29 -1.12
C ASP A 456 4.18 -7.98 0.37
N ALA A 457 5.17 -8.29 1.21
CA ALA A 457 5.14 -7.97 2.64
C ALA A 457 6.07 -6.84 3.07
N TYR A 458 7.11 -6.55 2.28
CA TYR A 458 8.24 -5.74 2.75
C TYR A 458 8.10 -4.24 2.48
N GLY A 459 6.89 -3.75 2.16
CA GLY A 459 6.65 -2.35 1.82
C GLY A 459 7.03 -1.39 2.95
N TYR A 460 6.65 -1.71 4.19
CA TYR A 460 6.99 -0.91 5.38
C TYR A 460 8.49 -0.89 5.67
N LEU A 461 9.14 -2.06 5.61
CA LEU A 461 10.61 -2.15 5.75
C LEU A 461 11.31 -1.29 4.70
N ALA A 462 10.86 -1.38 3.46
CA ALA A 462 11.47 -0.66 2.35
C ALA A 462 11.34 0.85 2.52
N ARG A 463 10.14 1.33 2.88
CA ARG A 463 9.88 2.74 3.16
C ARG A 463 10.68 3.24 4.37
N GLY A 464 10.68 2.51 5.47
CA GLY A 464 11.34 2.92 6.72
C GLY A 464 12.86 3.01 6.60
N TYR A 465 13.48 2.15 5.79
CA TYR A 465 14.94 2.01 5.73
C TYR A 465 15.58 2.30 4.36
N GLY A 466 14.83 2.93 3.44
CA GLY A 466 15.34 3.37 2.15
C GLY A 466 15.71 2.22 1.20
N LEU A 467 14.91 1.15 1.21
CA LEU A 467 14.95 0.08 0.21
C LEU A 467 13.80 0.28 -0.79
N GLU A 468 13.82 -0.49 -1.87
CA GLU A 468 12.80 -0.45 -2.92
C GLU A 468 12.31 -1.87 -3.19
N VAL A 469 11.01 -2.14 -3.08
CA VAL A 469 10.44 -3.43 -3.52
C VAL A 469 10.15 -3.35 -5.01
N THR A 470 11.01 -3.95 -5.84
CA THR A 470 10.92 -3.84 -7.31
C THR A 470 10.15 -5.01 -7.94
N GLY A 471 9.81 -6.04 -7.18
CA GLY A 471 8.93 -7.11 -7.63
C GLY A 471 8.65 -8.18 -6.58
N PHE A 472 7.61 -8.97 -6.79
CA PHE A 472 7.27 -10.12 -5.95
C PHE A 472 6.71 -11.26 -6.81
N ALA A 473 6.73 -12.49 -6.30
CA ALA A 473 6.13 -13.61 -7.02
C ALA A 473 4.60 -13.61 -6.92
N SER A 474 4.04 -13.34 -5.73
CA SER A 474 2.59 -13.22 -5.51
C SER A 474 2.26 -12.03 -4.61
N ALA A 475 1.23 -11.25 -4.94
CA ALA A 475 0.74 -10.19 -4.04
C ALA A 475 0.01 -10.79 -2.83
N ASN A 476 -0.62 -11.96 -3.02
CA ASN A 476 -1.36 -12.66 -1.98
C ASN A 476 -0.68 -14.00 -1.67
N PRO A 477 -0.09 -14.19 -0.48
CA PRO A 477 0.62 -15.43 -0.12
C PRO A 477 -0.29 -16.66 -0.02
N SER A 478 -1.61 -16.49 0.03
CA SER A 478 -2.59 -17.59 0.03
C SER A 478 -2.93 -18.08 -1.39
N LEU A 479 -2.49 -17.36 -2.43
CA LEU A 479 -2.72 -17.71 -3.83
C LEU A 479 -1.40 -18.02 -4.53
N GLU A 480 -1.41 -19.11 -5.31
CA GLU A 480 -0.29 -19.45 -6.19
C GLU A 480 -0.20 -18.46 -7.37
N PRO A 481 1.00 -18.04 -7.76
CA PRO A 481 1.18 -17.10 -8.86
C PRO A 481 0.81 -17.71 -10.21
N SER A 482 0.21 -16.89 -11.08
CA SER A 482 -0.16 -17.31 -12.44
C SER A 482 1.07 -17.42 -13.35
N ALA A 483 0.95 -18.18 -14.45
CA ALA A 483 2.01 -18.31 -15.45
C ALA A 483 2.44 -16.97 -16.06
N GLY A 484 1.51 -16.01 -16.19
CA GLY A 484 1.80 -14.64 -16.64
C GLY A 484 2.66 -13.88 -15.63
N GLN A 485 2.27 -13.90 -14.35
CA GLN A 485 3.05 -13.27 -13.27
C GLN A 485 4.46 -13.85 -13.16
N LEU A 486 4.61 -15.18 -13.31
CA LEU A 486 5.93 -15.82 -13.33
C LEU A 486 6.78 -15.41 -14.55
N ALA A 487 6.15 -15.20 -15.71
CA ALA A 487 6.84 -14.69 -16.89
C ALA A 487 7.30 -13.24 -16.70
N THR A 488 6.45 -12.38 -16.15
CA THR A 488 6.78 -10.99 -15.79
C THR A 488 7.92 -10.97 -14.77
N LEU A 489 7.83 -11.75 -13.69
CA LEU A 489 8.89 -11.87 -12.68
C LEU A 489 10.22 -12.34 -13.30
N SER A 490 10.19 -13.32 -14.20
CA SER A 490 11.39 -13.79 -14.90
C SER A 490 12.02 -12.70 -15.78
N ALA A 491 11.20 -11.91 -16.48
CA ALA A 491 11.68 -10.76 -17.25
C ALA A 491 12.29 -9.69 -16.33
N THR A 492 11.58 -9.30 -15.27
CA THR A 492 12.04 -8.36 -14.25
C THR A 492 13.40 -8.77 -13.67
N LEU A 493 13.57 -10.04 -13.29
CA LEU A 493 14.84 -10.53 -12.73
C LEU A 493 16.01 -10.52 -13.73
N ARG A 494 15.76 -10.71 -15.03
CA ARG A 494 16.81 -10.60 -16.06
C ARG A 494 17.30 -9.17 -16.23
N ASP A 495 16.39 -8.21 -16.13
CA ASP A 495 16.69 -6.80 -16.40
C ASP A 495 17.30 -6.11 -15.18
N LEU A 496 16.72 -6.30 -14.00
CA LEU A 496 17.18 -5.64 -12.77
C LEU A 496 18.59 -6.06 -12.35
N LYS A 497 19.03 -7.27 -12.73
CA LYS A 497 20.33 -7.86 -12.35
C LYS A 497 20.60 -7.75 -10.84
N VAL A 498 19.56 -7.99 -10.04
CA VAL A 498 19.65 -7.94 -8.57
C VAL A 498 20.67 -8.95 -8.06
N PRO A 499 21.42 -8.62 -6.98
CA PRO A 499 22.40 -9.54 -6.39
C PRO A 499 21.75 -10.74 -5.69
N ALA A 500 20.52 -10.58 -5.23
CA ALA A 500 19.75 -11.61 -4.56
C ALA A 500 18.23 -11.40 -4.70
N VAL A 501 17.48 -12.48 -4.50
CA VAL A 501 16.04 -12.47 -4.22
C VAL A 501 15.78 -13.01 -2.82
N PHE A 502 14.62 -12.72 -2.26
CA PHE A 502 14.27 -13.05 -0.88
C PHE A 502 13.03 -13.94 -0.83
N ILE A 503 13.09 -14.97 0.01
CA ILE A 503 11.96 -15.85 0.31
C ILE A 503 11.67 -15.82 1.81
N GLU A 504 10.41 -15.90 2.17
CA GLU A 504 10.02 -15.89 3.57
C GLU A 504 10.13 -17.30 4.17
N SER A 505 10.53 -17.39 5.43
CA SER A 505 10.73 -18.69 6.10
C SER A 505 9.41 -19.46 6.32
N SER A 506 8.29 -18.75 6.41
CA SER A 506 6.96 -19.28 6.71
C SER A 506 6.06 -19.45 5.48
N THR A 507 6.30 -18.68 4.42
CA THR A 507 5.44 -18.64 3.24
C THR A 507 5.68 -19.84 2.34
N ARG A 508 4.59 -20.52 1.97
CA ARG A 508 4.65 -21.70 1.09
C ARG A 508 4.37 -21.37 -0.38
N SER A 509 3.56 -20.35 -0.66
CA SER A 509 3.20 -19.94 -2.03
C SER A 509 4.30 -19.08 -2.67
N GLY A 510 4.60 -19.28 -3.95
CA GLY A 510 5.52 -18.45 -4.74
C GLY A 510 7.02 -18.58 -4.40
N ALA A 511 7.37 -19.06 -3.21
CA ALA A 511 8.77 -19.25 -2.78
C ALA A 511 9.51 -20.29 -3.63
N GLY A 512 8.84 -21.37 -4.03
CA GLY A 512 9.43 -22.42 -4.87
C GLY A 512 9.68 -21.95 -6.30
N GLU A 513 8.73 -21.20 -6.86
CA GLU A 513 8.78 -20.60 -8.20
C GLU A 513 9.88 -19.56 -8.26
N LEU A 514 9.92 -18.62 -7.30
CA LEU A 514 10.96 -17.60 -7.20
C LEU A 514 12.35 -18.24 -7.05
N HIS A 515 12.49 -19.24 -6.19
CA HIS A 515 13.75 -19.98 -6.05
C HIS A 515 14.18 -20.63 -7.38
N THR A 516 13.24 -21.24 -8.11
CA THR A 516 13.51 -21.90 -9.39
C THR A 516 13.94 -20.89 -10.46
N ILE A 517 13.23 -19.76 -10.56
CA ILE A 517 13.56 -18.69 -11.52
C ILE A 517 14.93 -18.09 -11.18
N ALA A 518 15.17 -17.74 -9.91
CA ALA A 518 16.44 -17.16 -9.47
C ALA A 518 17.62 -18.11 -9.71
N ALA A 519 17.47 -19.39 -9.39
CA ALA A 519 18.50 -20.41 -9.65
C ALA A 519 18.82 -20.53 -11.15
N SER A 520 17.81 -20.44 -12.04
CA SER A 520 18.01 -20.48 -13.49
C SER A 520 18.78 -19.27 -14.03
N LEU A 521 18.70 -18.12 -13.33
CA LEU A 521 19.38 -16.88 -13.66
C LEU A 521 20.71 -16.70 -12.92
N GLY A 522 21.08 -17.65 -12.04
CA GLY A 522 22.28 -17.56 -11.20
C GLY A 522 22.19 -16.49 -10.11
N ILE A 523 20.97 -16.07 -9.74
CA ILE A 523 20.71 -15.09 -8.69
C ILE A 523 20.67 -15.80 -7.32
N ARG A 524 21.29 -15.20 -6.30
CA ARG A 524 21.30 -15.75 -4.94
C ARG A 524 19.89 -15.72 -4.35
N VAL A 525 19.50 -16.77 -3.63
CA VAL A 525 18.26 -16.78 -2.83
C VAL A 525 18.62 -16.64 -1.36
N CYS A 526 18.02 -15.66 -0.68
CA CYS A 526 18.20 -15.38 0.73
C CYS A 526 16.86 -15.49 1.47
N SER A 527 16.87 -15.69 2.78
CA SER A 527 15.63 -15.81 3.56
C SER A 527 15.43 -14.66 4.52
N LEU A 528 14.22 -14.11 4.54
CA LEU A 528 13.80 -13.08 5.48
C LEU A 528 12.67 -13.62 6.38
N ASN A 529 12.55 -13.01 7.55
CA ASN A 529 11.39 -13.15 8.42
C ASN A 529 10.34 -12.11 7.98
N SER A 530 9.06 -12.50 7.95
CA SER A 530 7.93 -11.61 7.69
C SER A 530 6.88 -11.78 8.77
N ASP A 531 6.09 -12.85 8.70
CA ASP A 531 4.74 -12.92 9.29
C ASP A 531 4.68 -13.76 10.56
N THR A 532 5.81 -14.34 10.96
CA THR A 532 5.89 -15.23 12.10
C THR A 532 7.27 -15.20 12.74
N LEU A 533 7.30 -15.54 14.02
CA LEU A 533 8.52 -15.80 14.77
C LEU A 533 8.87 -17.28 14.68
N SER A 534 10.13 -17.63 14.90
CA SER A 534 10.60 -19.02 14.79
C SER A 534 11.47 -19.40 15.99
N ALA A 535 11.81 -20.68 16.12
CA ALA A 535 12.76 -21.11 17.14
C ALA A 535 14.17 -20.48 16.98
N HIS A 536 14.51 -19.98 15.79
CA HIS A 536 15.79 -19.30 15.50
C HIS A 536 15.70 -17.78 15.62
N THR A 537 14.48 -17.24 15.61
CA THR A 537 14.14 -15.81 15.72
C THR A 537 12.92 -15.69 16.64
N PRO A 538 13.07 -15.99 17.94
CA PRO A 538 11.94 -16.14 18.86
C PRO A 538 11.34 -14.80 19.30
N SER A 539 12.03 -13.68 19.08
CA SER A 539 11.53 -12.33 19.36
C SER A 539 11.47 -11.44 18.12
N TYR A 540 10.66 -10.38 18.20
CA TYR A 540 10.57 -9.35 17.16
C TYR A 540 11.94 -8.71 16.87
N ILE A 541 12.67 -8.30 17.92
CA ILE A 541 14.01 -7.69 17.78
C ILE A 541 14.95 -8.64 17.02
N GLU A 542 15.01 -9.92 17.39
CA GLU A 542 15.89 -10.88 16.72
C GLU A 542 15.49 -11.12 15.26
N ALA A 543 14.20 -11.13 14.95
CA ALA A 543 13.72 -11.22 13.57
C ALA A 543 14.21 -10.03 12.73
N MET A 544 14.10 -8.80 13.26
CA MET A 544 14.55 -7.58 12.58
C MET A 544 16.08 -7.51 12.47
N VAL A 545 16.82 -7.92 13.50
CA VAL A 545 18.29 -8.05 13.45
C VAL A 545 18.72 -9.06 12.38
N SER A 546 18.06 -10.22 12.34
CA SER A 546 18.31 -11.26 11.33
C SER A 546 18.01 -10.75 9.91
N ASN A 547 16.90 -10.04 9.72
CA ASN A 547 16.54 -9.45 8.43
C ASN A 547 17.61 -8.46 7.96
N THR A 548 18.00 -7.51 8.81
CA THR A 548 19.03 -6.51 8.49
C THR A 548 20.38 -7.14 8.15
N LYS A 549 20.84 -8.12 8.94
CA LYS A 549 22.08 -8.85 8.64
C LYS A 549 22.00 -9.58 7.30
N THR A 550 20.87 -10.20 7.00
CA THR A 550 20.64 -10.92 5.74
C THR A 550 20.61 -9.96 4.54
N LEU A 551 19.88 -8.86 4.65
CA LEU A 551 19.81 -7.81 3.62
C LEU A 551 21.20 -7.29 3.30
N LYS A 552 22.00 -6.93 4.32
CA LYS A 552 23.38 -6.49 4.12
C LYS A 552 24.23 -7.53 3.39
N ALA A 553 24.20 -8.78 3.84
CA ALA A 553 25.01 -9.85 3.26
C ALA A 553 24.59 -10.25 1.83
N CYS A 554 23.32 -10.04 1.47
CA CYS A 554 22.77 -10.45 0.18
C CYS A 554 22.75 -9.33 -0.86
N LEU A 555 22.49 -8.09 -0.43
CA LEU A 555 22.47 -6.93 -1.33
C LEU A 555 23.86 -6.31 -1.55
N ASP A 556 24.78 -6.49 -0.60
CA ASP A 556 26.14 -5.96 -0.70
C ASP A 556 27.19 -6.98 -0.23
N PRO A 557 27.31 -8.14 -0.92
CA PRO A 557 28.12 -9.27 -0.46
C PRO A 557 29.64 -9.04 -0.51
N GLN A 558 30.11 -7.95 -1.14
CA GLN A 558 31.53 -7.65 -1.29
C GLN A 558 32.06 -6.70 -0.21
N SER A 559 31.18 -6.06 0.55
CA SER A 559 31.57 -5.15 1.63
C SER A 559 31.64 -5.87 2.98
N LEU A 560 31.93 -5.09 4.03
CA LEU A 560 31.97 -5.62 5.39
C LEU A 560 30.57 -6.11 5.81
N PRO A 561 30.50 -7.21 6.58
CA PRO A 561 29.24 -7.67 7.13
C PRO A 561 28.65 -6.62 8.08
N ALA A 562 27.34 -6.70 8.31
CA ALA A 562 26.70 -5.92 9.37
C ALA A 562 27.39 -6.20 10.70
N TRP A 563 27.66 -5.15 11.48
CA TRP A 563 28.14 -5.30 12.85
C TRP A 563 27.04 -5.84 13.75
N ASP A 564 27.41 -6.39 14.91
CA ASP A 564 26.44 -6.93 15.84
C ASP A 564 25.56 -5.83 16.44
N PHE A 565 24.30 -6.17 16.67
CA PHE A 565 23.39 -5.34 17.44
C PHE A 565 23.64 -5.64 18.93
N GLU A 566 24.12 -4.66 19.67
CA GLU A 566 24.32 -4.72 21.11
C GLU A 566 23.50 -3.58 21.72
N PRO A 567 22.34 -3.86 22.33
CA PRO A 567 21.55 -2.82 22.98
C PRO A 567 22.32 -2.27 24.19
N ASP A 568 22.29 -0.95 24.40
CA ASP A 568 23.01 -0.24 25.48
C ASP A 568 22.29 -0.37 26.84
N VAL A 569 21.10 -0.99 26.86
CA VAL A 569 20.35 -1.33 28.06
C VAL A 569 20.82 -2.67 28.66
N GLY A 570 21.27 -2.61 29.91
CA GLY A 570 21.96 -3.69 30.64
C GLY A 570 21.16 -4.95 31.00
N HIS A 571 20.33 -5.47 30.11
CA HIS A 571 19.67 -6.78 30.25
C HIS A 571 19.84 -7.60 28.97
N SER A 572 20.55 -8.73 29.06
CA SER A 572 20.70 -9.63 27.92
C SER A 572 19.35 -10.27 27.59
N LEU A 573 19.05 -10.39 26.29
CA LEU A 573 17.84 -11.00 25.70
C LEU A 573 17.47 -12.41 26.21
N ASN A 574 18.31 -13.06 27.03
CA ASN A 574 18.14 -14.43 27.49
C ASN A 574 17.23 -14.63 28.71
N ASP A 575 16.82 -13.59 29.43
CA ASP A 575 16.10 -13.76 30.70
C ASP A 575 14.57 -13.96 30.57
N LEU A 576 14.00 -13.90 29.35
CA LEU A 576 12.54 -13.98 29.12
C LEU A 576 12.03 -15.33 28.56
N TYR A 577 12.91 -16.26 28.17
CA TYR A 577 12.50 -17.54 27.55
C TYR A 577 12.78 -18.79 28.41
N THR A 578 13.07 -18.63 29.69
CA THR A 578 13.16 -19.76 30.64
C THR A 578 12.22 -19.59 31.82
N ASN A 579 10.96 -19.99 31.64
CA ASN A 579 10.27 -20.97 32.49
C ASN A 579 8.91 -21.36 31.93
#